data_AF-A0A090YC20-F1
#
_entry.id   AF-A0A090YC20-F1
#
_cell.length_a   1.000
_cell.length_b   1.000
_cell.length_c   1.000
_cell.angle_alpha   90.00
_cell.angle_beta   90.00
_cell.angle_gamma   90.00
#
_symmetry.space_group_name_H-M   'P 1'
#
loop_
_entity.id
_entity.type
_entity.pdbx_description
1 polymer ?
#
loop_
_entity_poly.entity_id
_entity_poly.type
_entity_poly.pdbx_seq_one_letter_code
_entity_poly.pdbx_strand_id
1 'polypeptide(L)' 'MNNNLLLIKDFSKLTGLSRKALYLYDEHNILNPVFIHPNNDYRYDEKTD' A
#
# COMPACT_ATOMS: atom_id res chain seq x y z
N MET A 1 -6.73 5.89 -16.42
CA MET A 1 -6.54 5.42 -15.02
C MET A 1 -5.22 4.69 -15.01
N ASN A 2 -4.23 5.17 -14.24
CA ASN A 2 -2.89 4.58 -14.21
C ASN A 2 -2.99 3.14 -13.66
N ASN A 3 -2.59 2.15 -14.46
CA ASN A 3 -2.63 0.72 -14.12
C ASN A 3 -1.55 0.29 -13.10
N ASN A 4 -0.97 1.24 -12.35
CA ASN A 4 0.23 1.04 -11.54
C ASN A 4 -0.04 1.07 -10.02
N LEU A 5 -1.32 1.09 -9.61
CA LEU A 5 -1.70 1.06 -8.20
C LEU A 5 -2.01 -0.38 -7.78
N LEU A 6 -1.29 -0.86 -6.77
CA LEU A 6 -1.52 -2.16 -6.16
C LEU A 6 -2.27 -1.98 -4.85
N LEU A 7 -3.27 -2.83 -4.61
CA LEU A 7 -3.86 -2.93 -3.28
C LEU A 7 -2.79 -3.40 -2.28
N ILE A 8 -2.88 -2.94 -1.03
CA ILE A 8 -1.96 -3.38 0.04
C ILE A 8 -1.84 -4.91 0.16
N LYS A 9 -2.88 -5.66 -0.20
CA LYS A 9 -2.86 -7.14 -0.25
C LYS A 9 -1.91 -7.66 -1.32
N ASP A 10 -1.91 -7.05 -2.50
CA ASP A 10 -1.06 -7.47 -3.62
C ASP A 10 0.37 -6.96 -3.45
N PHE A 11 0.53 -5.74 -2.92
CA PHE A 11 1.83 -5.21 -2.52
C PHE A 11 2.51 -6.04 -1.41
N SER A 12 1.73 -6.52 -0.43
CA SER A 12 2.19 -7.44 0.60
C SER A 12 2.73 -8.77 0.01
N LYS A 13 2.10 -9.30 -1.03
CA LYS A 13 2.59 -10.51 -1.72
C LYS A 13 3.85 -10.23 -2.52
N LEU A 14 3.92 -9.08 -3.19
CA LEU A 14 5.05 -8.69 -4.02
C LEU A 14 6.33 -8.49 -3.18
N THR A 15 6.21 -7.81 -2.04
CA THR A 15 7.35 -7.45 -1.18
C THR A 15 7.68 -8.50 -0.11
N GLY A 16 6.77 -9.44 0.15
CA GLY A 16 6.90 -10.39 1.26
C GLY A 16 6.64 -9.79 2.64
N LEU A 17 6.33 -8.49 2.71
CA LEU A 17 5.98 -7.82 3.96
C LEU A 17 4.55 -8.17 4.36
N SER A 18 4.32 -8.40 5.65
CA SER A 18 2.95 -8.57 6.14
C SER A 18 2.16 -7.26 6.04
N ARG A 19 0.85 -7.35 5.79
CA ARG A 19 -0.04 -6.17 5.83
C ARG A 19 0.10 -5.37 7.13
N LYS A 20 0.27 -6.04 8.27
CA LYS A 20 0.45 -5.39 9.58
C LYS A 20 1.73 -4.55 9.63
N ALA A 21 2.83 -5.05 9.05
CA ALA A 21 4.07 -4.28 8.95
C ALA A 21 3.88 -3.03 8.09
N LEU A 22 3.18 -3.15 6.95
CA LEU A 22 2.88 -2.01 6.08
C LEU A 22 2.03 -0.94 6.79
N TYR A 23 1.03 -1.34 7.58
CA TYR A 23 0.26 -0.38 8.41
C TYR A 23 1.13 0.32 9.46
N LEU A 24 2.04 -0.41 10.13
CA LEU A 24 2.97 0.18 11.09
C LEU A 24 3.94 1.16 10.40
N TYR A 25 4.40 0.84 9.20
CA TYR A 25 5.28 1.73 8.45
C TYR A 25 4.58 3.00 8.02
N ASP A 26 3.32 2.93 7.62
CA ASP A 26 2.50 4.11 7.37
C ASP A 26 2.29 4.96 8.64
N GLU A 27 1.94 4.33 9.76
CA GLU A 27 1.75 5.02 11.06
C GLU A 27 3.02 5.77 11.49
N HIS A 28 4.19 5.19 11.21
CA HIS A 28 5.50 5.78 11.53
C HIS A 28 6.12 6.62 10.41
N ASN A 29 5.38 6.90 9.31
CA ASN A 29 5.87 7.64 8.14
C ASN A 29 7.14 7.06 7.47
N ILE A 30 7.33 5.75 7.57
CA ILE A 30 8.43 5.01 6.96
C ILE A 30 8.08 4.63 5.51
N LEU A 31 6.84 4.22 5.28
CA LEU A 31 6.32 3.86 3.96
C LEU A 31 4.83 4.16 3.89
N ASN A 32 4.48 5.19 3.12
CA ASN A 32 3.11 5.69 3.02
C ASN A 32 2.49 5.22 1.69
N PRO A 33 1.22 4.81 1.69
CA PRO A 33 0.53 4.47 0.46
C PRO A 33 0.35 5.72 -0.40
N VAL A 34 0.43 5.52 -1.71
CA VAL A 34 0.29 6.59 -2.71
C VAL A 34 -1.14 7.12 -2.76
N PHE A 35 -2.12 6.28 -2.42
CA PHE A 35 -3.52 6.69 -2.33
C PHE A 35 -4.27 5.93 -1.24
N ILE A 36 -5.12 6.64 -0.49
CA ILE A 36 -6.07 6.07 0.47
C ILE A 36 -7.47 6.43 -0.01
N HIS A 37 -8.30 5.42 -0.27
CA HIS A 37 -9.64 5.63 -0.78
C HIS A 37 -10.55 6.17 0.33
N PRO A 38 -11.25 7.31 0.10
CA PRO A 38 -11.88 8.09 1.16
C PRO A 38 -13.10 7.42 1.82
N ASN A 39 -13.69 6.41 1.17
CA ASN A 39 -14.95 5.79 1.63
C ASN A 39 -14.78 4.42 2.29
N ASN A 40 -13.61 3.80 2.16
CA ASN A 40 -13.40 2.42 2.61
C ASN A 40 -11.96 2.16 3.11
N ASP A 41 -11.15 3.21 3.24
CA ASP A 41 -9.77 3.19 3.71
C ASP A 41 -8.86 2.17 3.00
N TYR A 42 -9.20 1.83 1.75
CA TYR A 42 -8.32 0.98 0.95
C TYR A 42 -7.06 1.75 0.57
N ARG A 43 -5.92 1.12 0.84
CA ARG A 43 -4.59 1.66 0.61
C ARG A 43 -4.01 1.09 -0.66
N TYR A 44 -3.45 1.99 -1.47
CA TYR A 44 -2.88 1.69 -2.76
C TYR A 44 -1.43 2.15 -2.80
N ASP A 45 -0.53 1.21 -3.09
CA ASP A 45 0.89 1.44 -3.22
C ASP A 45 1.27 1.50 -4.71
N GLU A 46 2.29 2.30 -5.05
CA GLU A 46 2.79 2.36 -6.42
C GLU A 46 3.65 1.13 -6.74
N LYS A 47 3.38 0.53 -7.89
CA LYS A 47 4.24 -0.49 -8.48
C LYS A 47 5.38 0.23 -9.20
N THR A 48 6.55 0.27 -8.59
CA THR A 48 7.81 0.57 -9.29
C THR A 48 8.28 -0.68 -10.01
N ASP A 49 8.45 -0.59 -11.34
CA ASP A 49 9.06 -1.62 -12.20
C ASP A 49 10.59 -1.65 -12.07
#